data_AF-A0A2A2WCH4-F1
#
_entry.id   AF-A0A2A2WCH4-F1
#
_cell.length_a   1.000
_cell.length_b   1.000
_cell.length_c   1.000
_cell.angle_alpha   90.00
_cell.angle_beta   90.00
_cell.angle_gamma   90.00
#
_symmetry.space_group_name_H-M   'P 1'
#
loop_
_entity.id
_entity.type
_entity.pdbx_description
1 polymer ?
#
loop_
_entity_poly.entity_id
_entity_poly.type
_entity_poly.pdbx_seq_one_letter_code
_entity_poly.pdbx_strand_id
1 'polypeptide(L)'
;MQEMNPPQPSETMIGKLLVASTSVQDPVLSRSVSLVVHQDSDNVFAVLLNRPMTPPPGLMQLLGSVSGETSQAGGGPSNRLVGKGGAGSSLSGASLTGAGSFPTNLPGAETAPSAMEDAADKLQSAGNKHALAAQAAAEASKSLGMIHFGGPLSGPVVAVHNSSEHAEAQAGKGIYVAAQRDMLETLVRQKPGPFRLIVGHLGWSIDQLRAEREAGFWHVIDATDEDVFAGDHELWPMVIRRATTRSVADWLGIKDTPFAAEVN
;
A
#
# COMPACT_ATOMS: atom_id res chain seq x y z
N MET A 1 27.80 39.10 -12.16
CA MET A 1 27.97 37.64 -12.17
C MET A 1 27.08 37.12 -11.05
N GLN A 2 25.92 36.56 -11.40
CA GLN A 2 24.98 36.02 -10.41
C GLN A 2 25.63 34.74 -9.86
N GLU A 3 25.94 34.68 -8.56
CA GLU A 3 26.34 33.42 -7.93
C GLU A 3 25.18 32.43 -8.08
N MET A 4 25.33 31.49 -9.01
CA MET A 4 24.51 30.29 -9.10
C MET A 4 24.74 29.52 -7.79
N ASN A 5 23.82 29.66 -6.84
CA ASN A 5 23.71 28.74 -5.72
C ASN A 5 23.65 27.33 -6.33
N PRO A 6 24.58 26.41 -5.99
CA PRO A 6 24.51 25.04 -6.48
C PRO A 6 23.15 24.46 -6.07
N PRO A 7 22.49 23.65 -6.91
CA PRO A 7 21.25 22.99 -6.52
C PRO A 7 21.55 22.20 -5.24
N GLN A 8 20.91 22.59 -4.15
CA GLN A 8 20.94 21.83 -2.90
C GLN A 8 20.49 20.40 -3.25
N PRO A 9 21.20 19.34 -2.82
CA PRO A 9 20.79 17.98 -3.13
C PRO A 9 19.35 17.82 -2.64
N SER A 10 18.44 17.45 -3.54
CA SER A 10 17.06 17.15 -3.19
C SER A 10 17.07 16.08 -2.11
N GLU A 11 16.62 16.43 -0.90
CA GLU A 11 16.54 15.50 0.22
C GLU A 11 15.69 14.30 -0.22
N THR A 12 16.25 13.10 -0.12
CA THR A 12 15.55 11.89 -0.51
C THR A 12 14.36 11.65 0.42
N MET A 13 13.22 11.30 -0.16
CA MET A 13 12.04 10.90 0.60
C MET A 13 12.09 9.42 0.99
N ILE A 14 13.01 8.63 0.41
CA ILE A 14 13.14 7.20 0.72
C ILE A 14 13.45 7.03 2.20
N GLY A 15 12.68 6.16 2.87
CA GLY A 15 12.77 5.95 4.31
C GLY A 15 12.11 7.01 5.18
N LYS A 16 11.35 7.94 4.57
CA LYS A 16 10.42 8.80 5.31
C LYS A 16 9.06 8.10 5.47
N LEU A 17 8.37 8.42 6.55
CA LEU A 17 6.95 8.12 6.74
C LEU A 17 6.10 9.32 6.30
N LEU A 18 5.07 9.05 5.53
CA LEU A 18 3.96 9.95 5.26
C LEU A 18 2.82 9.60 6.21
N VAL A 19 2.51 10.51 7.13
CA VAL A 19 1.51 10.30 8.17
C VAL A 19 0.30 11.16 7.83
N ALA A 20 -0.84 10.52 7.54
CA ALA A 20 -2.06 11.24 7.20
C ALA A 20 -2.50 12.12 8.38
N SER A 21 -2.80 13.38 8.12
CA SER A 21 -3.39 14.24 9.14
C SER A 21 -4.86 13.87 9.38
N THR A 22 -5.47 14.44 10.42
CA THR A 22 -6.89 14.25 10.71
C THR A 22 -7.81 14.87 9.65
N SER A 23 -7.28 15.72 8.77
CA SER A 23 -8.00 16.36 7.68
C SER A 23 -8.19 15.45 6.46
N VAL A 24 -7.41 14.36 6.36
CA VAL A 24 -7.53 13.40 5.25
C VAL A 24 -8.82 12.58 5.43
N GLN A 25 -9.78 12.76 4.52
CA GLN A 25 -11.09 12.11 4.58
C GLN A 25 -11.21 10.87 3.68
N ASP A 26 -10.24 10.64 2.81
CA ASP A 26 -10.24 9.47 1.94
C ASP A 26 -10.28 8.18 2.78
N PRO A 27 -11.21 7.23 2.51
CA PRO A 27 -11.34 6.02 3.34
C PRO A 27 -10.09 5.14 3.37
N VAL A 28 -9.30 5.12 2.28
CA VAL A 28 -8.06 4.33 2.18
C VAL A 28 -6.93 5.02 2.92
N LEU A 29 -6.87 6.36 2.90
CA LEU A 29 -5.76 7.15 3.43
C LEU A 29 -6.02 7.76 4.81
N SER A 30 -7.26 7.82 5.27
CA SER A 30 -7.59 8.39 6.59
C SER A 30 -6.93 7.56 7.71
N ARG A 31 -6.18 8.23 8.60
CA ARG A 31 -5.36 7.55 9.62
C ARG A 31 -4.35 6.54 9.06
N SER A 32 -3.82 6.77 7.86
CA SER A 32 -2.76 5.94 7.31
C SER A 32 -1.37 6.38 7.72
N VAL A 33 -0.46 5.40 7.75
CA VAL A 33 0.98 5.61 7.78
C VAL A 33 1.58 4.88 6.60
N SER A 34 2.26 5.62 5.72
CA SER A 34 2.88 5.08 4.51
C SER A 34 4.40 5.23 4.57
N LEU A 35 5.15 4.19 4.21
CA LEU A 35 6.60 4.24 4.07
C LEU A 35 6.97 4.52 2.62
N VAL A 36 7.78 5.55 2.38
CA VAL A 36 8.35 5.79 1.06
C VAL A 36 9.47 4.79 0.81
N VAL A 37 9.29 3.94 -0.20
CA VAL A 37 10.21 2.84 -0.54
C VAL A 37 11.05 3.13 -1.77
N HIS A 38 10.56 3.99 -2.66
CA HIS A 38 11.26 4.37 -3.87
C HIS A 38 10.91 5.80 -4.27
N GLN A 39 11.85 6.47 -4.91
CA GLN A 39 11.68 7.80 -5.47
C GLN A 39 12.53 7.87 -6.75
N ASP A 40 11.93 8.37 -7.82
CA ASP A 40 12.63 8.72 -9.06
C ASP A 40 12.70 10.26 -9.23
N SER A 41 13.01 10.74 -10.44
CA SER A 41 13.11 12.18 -10.73
C SER A 41 11.80 12.95 -10.60
N ASP A 42 10.66 12.27 -10.75
CA ASP A 42 9.36 12.89 -10.94
C ASP A 42 8.30 12.35 -9.96
N ASN A 43 8.51 11.15 -9.42
CA ASN A 43 7.54 10.41 -8.62
C ASN A 43 8.11 9.88 -7.32
N VAL A 44 7.21 9.74 -6.34
CA VAL A 44 7.46 9.12 -5.04
C VAL A 44 6.52 7.94 -4.90
N PHE A 45 7.07 6.78 -4.54
CA PHE A 45 6.32 5.55 -4.32
C PHE A 45 6.37 5.16 -2.86
N ALA A 46 5.20 4.91 -2.27
CA ALA A 46 5.08 4.51 -0.88
C ALA A 46 4.17 3.30 -0.72
N VAL A 47 4.27 2.65 0.42
CA VAL A 47 3.44 1.51 0.80
C VAL A 47 2.78 1.78 2.15
N LEU A 48 1.48 1.54 2.24
CA LEU A 48 0.72 1.62 3.48
C LEU A 48 1.16 0.51 4.44
N LEU A 49 1.47 0.90 5.68
CA LEU A 49 1.96 -0.01 6.71
C LEU A 49 0.83 -0.56 7.58
N ASN A 50 -0.24 0.20 7.80
CA ASN A 50 -1.29 -0.10 8.78
C ASN A 50 -2.65 -0.48 8.17
N ARG A 51 -2.62 -1.15 7.02
CA ARG A 51 -3.82 -1.67 6.35
C ARG A 51 -3.77 -3.19 6.26
N PRO A 52 -3.99 -3.92 7.37
CA PRO A 52 -4.00 -5.37 7.33
C PRO A 52 -5.09 -5.84 6.37
N MET A 53 -4.79 -6.87 5.60
CA MET A 53 -5.73 -7.46 4.68
C MET A 53 -5.69 -8.98 4.71
N THR A 54 -6.83 -9.56 4.40
CA THR A 54 -6.93 -10.99 4.13
C THR A 54 -6.19 -11.29 2.82
N PRO A 55 -5.29 -12.29 2.78
CA PRO A 55 -4.55 -12.65 1.56
C PRO A 55 -5.53 -12.92 0.42
N PRO A 56 -5.31 -12.32 -0.77
CA PRO A 56 -6.09 -12.67 -1.93
C PRO A 56 -5.87 -14.16 -2.28
N PRO A 57 -6.92 -14.89 -2.70
CA PRO A 57 -6.78 -16.24 -3.19
C PRO A 57 -5.73 -16.31 -4.29
N GLY A 58 -4.81 -17.28 -4.19
CA GLY A 58 -3.73 -17.41 -5.15
C GLY A 58 -2.52 -16.52 -4.89
N LEU A 59 -2.44 -15.73 -3.81
CA LEU A 59 -1.20 -15.04 -3.44
C LEU A 59 -0.03 -16.02 -3.28
N MET A 60 -0.28 -17.18 -2.67
CA MET A 60 0.74 -18.24 -2.58
C MET A 60 1.11 -18.83 -3.93
N GLN A 61 0.13 -18.89 -4.84
CA GLN A 61 0.41 -19.28 -6.20
C GLN A 61 1.25 -18.21 -6.86
N LEU A 62 0.93 -16.91 -6.76
CA LEU A 62 1.71 -15.80 -7.31
C LEU A 62 3.15 -15.78 -6.78
N LEU A 63 3.32 -15.93 -5.46
CA LEU A 63 4.65 -16.06 -4.84
C LEU A 63 5.39 -17.30 -5.34
N GLY A 64 4.69 -18.36 -5.73
CA GLY A 64 5.25 -19.57 -6.36
C GLY A 64 5.24 -19.61 -7.90
N SER A 65 4.53 -18.71 -8.59
CA SER A 65 4.20 -18.74 -10.03
C SER A 65 4.66 -17.50 -10.77
N VAL A 66 5.31 -16.54 -10.10
CA VAL A 66 6.39 -15.74 -10.73
C VAL A 66 7.62 -16.66 -10.94
N SER A 67 7.36 -17.79 -11.62
CA SER A 67 8.22 -18.91 -11.99
C SER A 67 8.07 -19.10 -13.50
N GLY A 68 8.67 -18.21 -14.30
CA GLY A 68 8.50 -18.18 -15.76
C GLY A 68 7.16 -17.53 -16.13
N GLU A 69 7.12 -16.49 -16.96
CA GLU A 69 7.56 -16.55 -18.35
C GLU A 69 8.30 -15.28 -18.79
N THR A 70 9.59 -15.42 -19.04
CA THR A 70 10.28 -14.67 -20.09
C THR A 70 10.66 -15.68 -21.18
N SER A 71 9.97 -15.68 -22.34
CA SER A 71 10.55 -15.89 -23.69
C SER A 71 9.51 -16.21 -24.79
N GLN A 72 9.43 -15.28 -25.75
CA GLN A 72 9.23 -15.39 -27.21
C GLN A 72 8.46 -16.56 -27.90
N ALA A 73 7.51 -16.10 -28.74
CA ALA A 73 7.28 -16.42 -30.17
C ALA A 73 6.48 -17.66 -30.62
N GLY A 74 5.39 -17.40 -31.37
CA GLY A 74 5.02 -18.17 -32.57
C GLY A 74 3.57 -18.68 -32.68
N GLY A 75 2.77 -18.04 -33.56
CA GLY A 75 1.67 -18.70 -34.28
C GLY A 75 0.23 -18.30 -33.91
N GLY A 76 -0.46 -17.60 -34.82
CA GLY A 76 -1.92 -17.35 -34.76
C GLY A 76 -2.77 -18.61 -35.02
N PRO A 77 -4.13 -18.50 -35.13
CA PRO A 77 -4.76 -17.58 -36.08
C PRO A 77 -5.97 -16.77 -35.58
N SER A 78 -6.29 -15.80 -36.43
CA SER A 78 -7.39 -14.84 -36.52
C SER A 78 -8.74 -15.16 -35.87
N ASN A 79 -9.30 -14.14 -35.20
CA ASN A 79 -10.66 -13.72 -35.56
C ASN A 79 -10.76 -12.19 -35.65
N ARG A 80 -11.47 -11.75 -36.69
CA ARG A 80 -11.56 -10.40 -37.24
C ARG A 80 -12.84 -9.76 -36.71
N LEU A 81 -12.73 -8.62 -36.01
CA LEU A 81 -13.81 -7.63 -35.96
C LEU A 81 -13.22 -6.22 -35.87
N VAL A 82 -13.64 -5.42 -36.84
CA VAL A 82 -13.31 -4.02 -37.08
C VAL A 82 -14.19 -3.13 -36.20
N GLY A 83 -13.64 -2.04 -35.66
CA GLY A 83 -14.47 -0.89 -35.28
C GLY A 83 -13.93 0.10 -34.25
N LYS A 84 -13.24 1.15 -34.73
CA LYS A 84 -13.24 2.55 -34.25
C LYS A 84 -12.75 2.89 -32.82
N GLY A 85 -11.54 3.49 -32.79
CA GLY A 85 -11.26 4.87 -32.36
C GLY A 85 -11.78 5.39 -31.02
N GLY A 86 -10.85 5.75 -30.12
CA GLY A 86 -11.08 6.62 -28.97
C GLY A 86 -9.85 6.73 -28.09
N ALA A 87 -9.38 7.95 -27.84
CA ALA A 87 -8.18 8.29 -27.09
C ALA A 87 -8.18 7.74 -25.65
N GLY A 88 -7.05 7.19 -25.20
CA GLY A 88 -6.84 6.71 -23.84
C GLY A 88 -6.71 7.89 -22.86
N SER A 89 -7.73 8.04 -22.02
CA SER A 89 -7.86 9.05 -20.98
C SER A 89 -7.01 8.69 -19.76
N SER A 90 -6.15 9.65 -19.37
CA SER A 90 -5.54 9.78 -18.06
C SER A 90 -6.62 9.71 -16.95
N LEU A 91 -6.48 8.77 -16.01
CA LEU A 91 -7.31 8.74 -14.80
C LEU A 91 -6.71 9.68 -13.76
N SER A 92 -6.99 10.97 -13.95
CA SER A 92 -7.05 11.97 -12.88
C SER A 92 -8.32 11.70 -12.07
N GLY A 93 -8.24 11.50 -10.75
CA GLY A 93 -9.46 11.32 -9.97
C GLY A 93 -9.28 10.93 -8.51
N ALA A 94 -8.77 11.84 -7.68
CA ALA A 94 -9.16 11.91 -6.27
C ALA A 94 -9.61 13.35 -6.00
N SER A 95 -10.83 13.67 -6.47
CA SER A 95 -11.48 14.96 -6.23
C SER A 95 -12.56 14.76 -5.17
N LEU A 96 -12.41 15.44 -4.03
CA LEU A 96 -13.29 15.36 -2.86
C LEU A 96 -14.38 16.44 -2.92
N THR A 97 -15.56 16.10 -3.42
CA THR A 97 -16.86 16.79 -3.21
C THR A 97 -17.95 15.77 -3.58
N GLY A 98 -19.11 15.57 -2.96
CA GLY A 98 -19.95 16.29 -2.03
C GLY A 98 -21.34 15.62 -2.10
N ALA A 99 -22.13 15.75 -1.04
CA ALA A 99 -23.38 15.05 -0.76
C ALA A 99 -24.49 15.09 -1.83
N GLY A 100 -25.43 14.12 -1.80
CA GLY A 100 -26.79 14.32 -2.31
C GLY A 100 -27.59 13.08 -2.72
N SER A 101 -28.63 12.80 -1.92
CA SER A 101 -29.96 12.30 -2.32
C SER A 101 -30.17 10.84 -2.77
N PHE A 102 -30.83 10.09 -1.90
CA PHE A 102 -31.63 8.91 -2.21
C PHE A 102 -32.90 9.28 -2.99
N PRO A 103 -33.30 8.45 -3.97
CA PRO A 103 -34.70 8.26 -4.27
C PRO A 103 -35.16 6.84 -3.94
N THR A 104 -36.18 6.78 -3.09
CA THR A 104 -37.13 5.67 -2.93
C THR A 104 -37.86 5.39 -4.24
N ASN A 105 -37.83 4.16 -4.75
CA ASN A 105 -38.98 3.61 -5.45
C ASN A 105 -39.00 2.06 -5.46
N LEU A 106 -40.12 1.51 -5.01
CA LEU A 106 -40.51 0.10 -5.12
C LEU A 106 -41.24 -0.11 -6.46
N PRO A 107 -41.01 -1.22 -7.19
CA PRO A 107 -41.99 -1.72 -8.14
C PRO A 107 -42.69 -2.98 -7.63
N GLY A 108 -43.93 -3.11 -8.09
CA GLY A 108 -44.93 -4.08 -7.66
C GLY A 108 -44.65 -5.52 -8.04
N ALA A 109 -45.37 -6.39 -7.33
CA ALA A 109 -45.40 -7.82 -7.53
C ALA A 109 -46.11 -8.20 -8.84
N GLU A 110 -45.45 -9.03 -9.65
CA GLU A 110 -46.10 -9.96 -10.56
C GLU A 110 -45.60 -11.38 -10.26
N THR A 111 -46.56 -12.28 -10.10
CA THR A 111 -46.40 -13.70 -9.77
C THR A 111 -46.34 -14.55 -11.04
N ALA A 112 -45.34 -15.44 -11.14
CA ALA A 112 -45.50 -16.74 -11.81
C ALA A 112 -44.49 -17.76 -11.23
N PRO A 113 -44.91 -19.00 -10.89
CA PRO A 113 -44.07 -20.02 -10.26
C PRO A 113 -43.41 -20.89 -11.33
N SER A 114 -42.15 -21.31 -11.12
CA SER A 114 -41.49 -22.55 -11.63
C SER A 114 -39.97 -22.39 -11.69
N ALA A 115 -39.26 -22.54 -10.56
CA ALA A 115 -37.82 -22.87 -10.50
C ALA A 115 -37.37 -22.89 -9.02
N MET A 116 -37.75 -23.90 -8.24
CA MET A 116 -37.45 -23.96 -6.80
C MET A 116 -36.43 -25.02 -6.38
N GLU A 117 -35.83 -25.78 -7.31
CA GLU A 117 -34.80 -26.78 -6.98
C GLU A 117 -33.38 -26.45 -7.46
N ASP A 118 -33.18 -25.47 -8.37
CA ASP A 118 -31.85 -25.12 -8.91
C ASP A 118 -31.20 -23.89 -8.23
N ALA A 119 -31.95 -23.21 -7.35
CA ALA A 119 -31.46 -22.03 -6.62
C ALA A 119 -30.72 -22.40 -5.31
N ALA A 120 -31.09 -23.51 -4.68
CA ALA A 120 -30.49 -23.95 -3.42
C ALA A 120 -29.05 -24.44 -3.60
N ASP A 121 -28.76 -25.14 -4.70
CA ASP A 121 -27.42 -25.65 -5.02
C ASP A 121 -26.43 -24.53 -5.39
N LYS A 122 -26.90 -23.47 -6.06
CA LYS A 122 -26.07 -22.28 -6.35
C LYS A 122 -25.74 -21.46 -5.11
N LEU A 123 -26.67 -21.34 -4.15
CA LEU A 123 -26.42 -20.66 -2.88
C LEU A 123 -25.50 -21.47 -1.96
N GLN A 124 -25.63 -22.80 -1.93
CA GLN A 124 -24.71 -23.67 -1.17
C GLN A 124 -23.31 -23.75 -1.81
N SER A 125 -23.21 -23.80 -3.15
CA SER A 125 -21.94 -23.73 -3.89
C SER A 125 -21.21 -22.40 -3.67
N ALA A 126 -21.93 -21.27 -3.66
CA ALA A 126 -21.36 -19.97 -3.34
C ALA A 126 -20.94 -19.87 -1.85
N GLY A 127 -21.76 -20.36 -0.92
CA GLY A 127 -21.43 -20.42 0.50
C GLY A 127 -20.19 -21.26 0.80
N ASN A 128 -20.06 -22.41 0.14
CA ASN A 128 -18.89 -23.29 0.26
C ASN A 128 -17.64 -22.67 -0.34
N LYS A 129 -17.74 -21.92 -1.45
CA LYS A 129 -16.61 -21.16 -2.03
C LYS A 129 -16.12 -20.05 -1.10
N HIS A 130 -17.03 -19.30 -0.46
CA HIS A 130 -16.65 -18.28 0.52
C HIS A 130 -16.02 -18.90 1.78
N ALA A 131 -16.53 -20.02 2.25
CA ALA A 131 -15.95 -20.75 3.39
C ALA A 131 -14.55 -21.30 3.08
N LEU A 132 -14.34 -21.93 1.92
CA LEU A 132 -13.02 -22.40 1.48
C LEU A 132 -12.03 -21.24 1.27
N ALA A 133 -12.47 -20.13 0.67
CA ALA A 133 -11.63 -18.96 0.48
C ALA A 133 -11.22 -18.32 1.82
N ALA A 134 -12.14 -18.26 2.79
CA ALA A 134 -11.83 -17.77 4.14
C ALA A 134 -10.87 -18.70 4.89
N GLN A 135 -11.01 -20.03 4.76
CA GLN A 135 -10.09 -21.00 5.35
C GLN A 135 -8.70 -20.92 4.72
N ALA A 136 -8.62 -20.90 3.39
CA ALA A 136 -7.37 -20.76 2.65
C ALA A 136 -6.68 -19.43 2.97
N ALA A 137 -7.44 -18.35 3.13
CA ALA A 137 -6.87 -17.06 3.50
C ALA A 137 -6.43 -17.01 4.97
N ALA A 138 -7.13 -17.65 5.89
CA ALA A 138 -6.69 -17.78 7.28
C ALA A 138 -5.39 -18.60 7.39
N GLU A 139 -5.26 -19.67 6.61
CA GLU A 139 -4.07 -20.51 6.54
C GLU A 139 -2.89 -19.78 5.86
N ALA A 140 -3.18 -19.01 4.82
CA ALA A 140 -2.22 -18.10 4.19
C ALA A 140 -1.74 -17.02 5.18
N SER A 141 -2.62 -16.36 5.93
CA SER A 141 -2.21 -15.39 6.97
C SER A 141 -1.37 -16.03 8.09
N LYS A 142 -1.65 -17.30 8.44
CA LYS A 142 -0.89 -18.03 9.46
C LYS A 142 0.50 -18.44 8.97
N SER A 143 0.64 -18.74 7.68
CA SER A 143 1.91 -19.16 7.07
C SER A 143 2.77 -17.96 6.66
N LEU A 144 2.18 -16.98 5.96
CA LEU A 144 2.82 -15.78 5.38
C LEU A 144 3.11 -14.65 6.38
N GLY A 145 2.40 -14.60 7.51
CA GLY A 145 2.43 -13.44 8.40
C GLY A 145 1.40 -12.38 8.03
N MET A 146 1.56 -11.17 8.59
CA MET A 146 0.62 -10.07 8.39
C MET A 146 0.79 -9.47 6.99
N ILE A 147 -0.22 -9.65 6.14
CA ILE A 147 -0.28 -9.07 4.80
C ILE A 147 -1.01 -7.74 4.87
N HIS A 148 -0.48 -6.74 4.18
CA HIS A 148 -1.03 -5.41 4.14
C HIS A 148 -1.36 -4.99 2.72
N PHE A 149 -2.43 -4.23 2.60
CA PHE A 149 -2.74 -3.49 1.40
C PHE A 149 -1.86 -2.23 1.36
N GLY A 150 -0.90 -2.18 0.45
CA GLY A 150 0.06 -1.08 0.31
C GLY A 150 -0.48 0.11 -0.47
N GLY A 151 -1.52 -0.08 -1.28
CA GLY A 151 -2.18 0.97 -2.03
C GLY A 151 -2.89 0.43 -3.28
N PRO A 152 -3.67 1.29 -3.97
CA PRO A 152 -4.53 0.90 -5.08
C PRO A 152 -3.77 0.61 -6.38
N LEU A 153 -2.52 1.07 -6.50
CA LEU A 153 -1.72 0.80 -7.69
C LEU A 153 -1.14 -0.60 -7.61
N SER A 154 -1.35 -1.37 -8.69
CA SER A 154 -0.80 -2.71 -8.82
C SER A 154 0.73 -2.65 -8.92
N GLY A 155 1.40 -3.62 -8.32
CA GLY A 155 2.86 -3.73 -8.30
C GLY A 155 3.32 -5.08 -7.75
N PRO A 156 4.63 -5.33 -7.70
CA PRO A 156 5.16 -6.54 -7.06
C PRO A 156 4.78 -6.57 -5.58
N VAL A 157 4.76 -7.77 -5.01
CA VAL A 157 4.67 -7.93 -3.55
C VAL A 157 5.97 -7.43 -2.94
N VAL A 158 5.87 -6.60 -1.93
CA VAL A 158 7.00 -6.00 -1.25
C VAL A 158 7.05 -6.52 0.18
N ALA A 159 8.20 -7.05 0.60
CA ALA A 159 8.51 -7.28 2.00
C ALA A 159 9.23 -6.07 2.58
N VAL A 160 8.76 -5.58 3.72
CA VAL A 160 9.49 -4.66 4.57
C VAL A 160 9.96 -5.42 5.80
N HIS A 161 11.27 -5.39 6.10
CA HIS A 161 11.90 -6.20 7.14
C HIS A 161 13.12 -5.49 7.74
N ASN A 162 13.66 -6.03 8.84
CA ASN A 162 14.84 -5.49 9.52
C ASN A 162 16.14 -6.31 9.30
N SER A 163 16.07 -7.40 8.55
CA SER A 163 17.25 -8.22 8.22
C SER A 163 18.04 -7.62 7.05
N SER A 164 19.29 -7.22 7.29
CA SER A 164 20.19 -6.71 6.22
C SER A 164 20.63 -7.79 5.24
N GLU A 165 20.66 -9.06 5.65
CA GLU A 165 21.11 -10.19 4.82
C GLU A 165 20.17 -10.48 3.66
N HIS A 166 18.90 -10.06 3.78
CA HIS A 166 17.85 -10.27 2.78
C HIS A 166 17.45 -8.97 2.07
N ALA A 167 18.25 -7.91 2.24
CA ALA A 167 17.92 -6.56 1.76
C ALA A 167 18.20 -6.40 0.27
N GLU A 168 17.20 -5.98 -0.50
CA GLU A 168 17.36 -5.53 -1.88
C GLU A 168 17.62 -4.02 -1.93
N ALA A 169 16.90 -3.27 -1.11
CA ALA A 169 17.08 -1.84 -0.92
C ALA A 169 16.93 -1.46 0.56
N GLN A 170 17.50 -0.32 0.94
CA GLN A 170 17.36 0.25 2.28
C GLN A 170 16.36 1.42 2.24
N ALA A 171 15.27 1.31 3.00
CA ALA A 171 14.23 2.32 3.13
C ALA A 171 14.21 2.92 4.55
N GLY A 172 15.38 3.37 5.00
CA GLY A 172 15.58 3.92 6.34
C GLY A 172 16.62 3.15 7.17
N LYS A 173 16.98 3.70 8.32
CA LYS A 173 17.99 3.08 9.20
C LYS A 173 17.40 1.80 9.81
N GLY A 174 17.98 0.64 9.49
CA GLY A 174 17.49 -0.66 9.96
C GLY A 174 16.20 -1.14 9.27
N ILE A 175 15.74 -0.45 8.23
CA ILE A 175 14.54 -0.81 7.46
C ILE A 175 14.98 -1.19 6.05
N TYR A 176 14.68 -2.42 5.67
CA TYR A 176 15.04 -2.99 4.39
C TYR A 176 13.80 -3.43 3.64
N VAL A 177 13.93 -3.40 2.32
CA VAL A 177 12.87 -3.74 1.39
C VAL A 177 13.37 -4.84 0.46
N ALA A 178 12.52 -5.82 0.19
CA ALA A 178 12.75 -6.86 -0.80
C ALA A 178 11.48 -7.07 -1.63
N ALA A 179 11.61 -7.13 -2.95
CA ALA A 179 10.52 -7.48 -3.86
C ALA A 179 10.86 -8.72 -4.71
N GLN A 180 12.14 -9.10 -4.77
CA GLN A 180 12.58 -10.32 -5.42
C GLN A 180 12.01 -11.56 -4.74
N ARG A 181 11.45 -12.45 -5.56
CA ARG A 181 10.80 -13.68 -5.13
C ARG A 181 11.67 -14.53 -4.20
N ASP A 182 12.95 -14.74 -4.54
CA ASP A 182 13.83 -15.60 -3.74
C ASP A 182 14.01 -15.05 -2.31
N MET A 183 14.08 -13.73 -2.18
CA MET A 183 14.17 -13.06 -0.88
C MET A 183 12.85 -13.17 -0.12
N LEU A 184 11.70 -12.97 -0.80
CA LEU A 184 10.37 -13.15 -0.20
C LEU A 184 10.17 -14.58 0.31
N GLU A 185 10.50 -15.59 -0.49
CA GLU A 185 10.41 -17.00 -0.10
C GLU A 185 11.29 -17.27 1.13
N THR A 186 12.49 -16.72 1.15
CA THR A 186 13.42 -16.90 2.27
C THR A 186 12.89 -16.24 3.54
N LEU A 187 12.38 -15.00 3.47
CA LEU A 187 11.79 -14.29 4.59
C LEU A 187 10.57 -15.03 5.17
N VAL A 188 9.68 -15.53 4.31
CA VAL A 188 8.50 -16.28 4.72
C VAL A 188 8.87 -17.62 5.37
N ARG A 189 9.89 -18.31 4.84
CA ARG A 189 10.31 -19.64 5.33
C ARG A 189 11.12 -19.55 6.62
N GLN A 190 12.13 -18.67 6.66
CA GLN A 190 13.08 -18.59 7.76
C GLN A 190 12.60 -17.72 8.91
N LYS A 191 11.72 -16.74 8.63
CA LYS A 191 11.21 -15.75 9.60
C LYS A 191 12.32 -15.17 10.48
N PRO A 192 13.39 -14.59 9.89
CA PRO A 192 14.57 -14.16 10.63
C PRO A 192 14.32 -12.97 11.58
N GLY A 193 13.16 -12.33 11.48
CA GLY A 193 12.74 -11.20 12.31
C GLY A 193 11.34 -10.74 11.93
N PRO A 194 10.87 -9.60 12.47
CA PRO A 194 9.62 -9.00 12.06
C PRO A 194 9.69 -8.58 10.59
N PHE A 195 8.63 -8.90 9.84
CA PHE A 195 8.45 -8.46 8.47
C PHE A 195 6.98 -8.21 8.17
N ARG A 196 6.72 -7.37 7.17
CA ARG A 196 5.39 -7.11 6.62
C ARG A 196 5.42 -7.44 5.13
N LEU A 197 4.48 -8.25 4.68
CA LEU A 197 4.23 -8.42 3.25
C LEU A 197 3.19 -7.40 2.81
N ILE A 198 3.46 -6.69 1.74
CA ILE A 198 2.66 -5.58 1.28
C ILE A 198 2.33 -5.77 -0.19
N VAL A 199 1.05 -5.63 -0.53
CA VAL A 199 0.53 -5.79 -1.89
C VAL A 199 0.06 -4.44 -2.41
N GLY A 200 0.57 -4.04 -3.57
CA GLY A 200 0.28 -2.75 -4.17
C GLY A 200 1.01 -1.60 -3.49
N HIS A 201 0.84 -0.40 -4.05
CA HIS A 201 1.53 0.80 -3.59
C HIS A 201 0.72 2.07 -3.86
N LEU A 202 1.20 3.18 -3.30
CA LEU A 202 0.77 4.54 -3.56
C LEU A 202 1.82 5.25 -4.39
N GLY A 203 1.39 6.18 -5.24
CA GLY A 203 2.26 6.99 -6.07
C GLY A 203 1.80 8.43 -6.07
N TRP A 204 2.76 9.35 -6.02
CA TRP A 204 2.55 10.79 -6.18
C TRP A 204 3.59 11.32 -7.14
N SER A 205 3.25 12.36 -7.90
CA SER A 205 4.30 13.23 -8.44
C SER A 205 4.94 14.05 -7.32
N ILE A 206 6.19 14.47 -7.49
CA ILE A 206 6.90 15.31 -6.51
C ILE A 206 6.13 16.60 -6.23
N ASP A 207 5.58 17.24 -7.27
CA ASP A 207 4.82 18.48 -7.13
C ASP A 207 3.49 18.26 -6.41
N GLN A 208 2.81 17.15 -6.69
CA GLN A 208 1.59 16.79 -5.98
C GLN A 208 1.87 16.56 -4.49
N LEU A 209 2.87 15.73 -4.16
CA LEU A 209 3.20 15.43 -2.77
C LEU A 209 3.63 16.70 -2.01
N ARG A 210 4.38 17.59 -2.67
CA ARG A 210 4.75 18.90 -2.12
C ARG A 210 3.51 19.72 -1.80
N ALA A 211 2.58 19.87 -2.75
CA ALA A 211 1.35 20.63 -2.56
C ALA A 211 0.47 20.04 -1.44
N GLU A 212 0.34 18.71 -1.38
CA GLU A 212 -0.44 18.04 -0.33
C GLU A 212 0.21 18.20 1.06
N ARG A 213 1.54 18.22 1.15
CA ARG A 213 2.27 18.52 2.39
C ARG A 213 2.07 19.97 2.82
N GLU A 214 2.16 20.92 1.89
CA GLU A 214 1.92 22.35 2.17
C GLU A 214 0.47 22.62 2.59
N ALA A 215 -0.48 21.86 2.04
CA ALA A 215 -1.88 21.88 2.48
C ALA A 215 -2.12 21.21 3.85
N GLY A 216 -1.11 20.57 4.44
CA GLY A 216 -1.21 19.91 5.74
C GLY A 216 -1.91 18.54 5.71
N PHE A 217 -1.99 17.88 4.56
CA PHE A 217 -2.53 16.51 4.47
C PHE A 217 -1.55 15.46 4.98
N TRP A 218 -0.24 15.71 4.84
CA TRP A 218 0.81 14.77 5.23
C TRP A 218 1.80 15.42 6.18
N HIS A 219 2.05 14.77 7.31
CA HIS A 219 3.26 15.01 8.08
C HIS A 219 4.36 14.07 7.58
N VAL A 220 5.58 14.58 7.47
CA VAL A 220 6.75 13.83 7.02
C VAL A 220 7.75 13.72 8.15
N ILE A 221 8.14 12.51 8.47
CA ILE A 221 9.16 12.21 9.50
C ILE A 221 10.05 11.07 9.03
N ASP A 222 11.22 10.91 9.64
CA ASP A 222 12.06 9.75 9.40
C ASP A 222 11.40 8.48 9.97
N ALA A 223 11.47 7.39 9.22
CA ALA A 223 10.99 6.08 9.67
C ALA A 223 12.00 5.45 10.65
N THR A 224 11.49 4.88 11.74
CA THR A 224 12.25 3.98 12.62
C THR A 224 11.76 2.55 12.46
N ASP A 225 12.59 1.58 12.83
CA ASP A 225 12.21 0.17 12.88
C ASP A 225 11.04 -0.06 13.84
N GLU A 226 11.02 0.63 14.98
CA GLU A 226 9.90 0.62 15.92
C GLU A 226 8.58 1.04 15.25
N ASP A 227 8.59 2.08 14.41
CA ASP A 227 7.38 2.50 13.68
C ASP A 227 6.95 1.45 12.68
N VAL A 228 7.88 0.97 11.85
CA VAL A 228 7.56 0.09 10.73
C VAL A 228 6.99 -1.24 11.22
N PHE A 229 7.39 -1.73 12.39
CA PHE A 229 6.94 -3.01 12.93
C PHE A 229 5.95 -2.90 14.10
N ALA A 230 5.55 -1.69 14.52
CA ALA A 230 4.50 -1.51 15.53
C ALA A 230 3.14 -2.04 15.07
N GLY A 231 2.23 -2.35 16.01
CA GLY A 231 0.90 -2.89 15.69
C GLY A 231 0.03 -1.95 14.85
N ASP A 232 -0.74 -2.49 13.92
CA ASP A 232 -1.44 -1.71 12.87
C ASP A 232 -2.38 -0.63 13.43
N HIS A 233 -3.10 -0.95 14.50
CA HIS A 233 -4.04 -0.03 15.14
C HIS A 233 -3.34 1.08 15.94
N GLU A 234 -2.14 0.81 16.45
CA GLU A 234 -1.38 1.71 17.32
C GLU A 234 -0.43 2.60 16.51
N LEU A 235 -0.06 2.17 15.30
CA LEU A 235 0.91 2.85 14.46
C LEU A 235 0.55 4.30 14.19
N TRP A 236 -0.65 4.58 13.67
CA TRP A 236 -1.03 5.95 13.36
C TRP A 236 -1.11 6.85 14.60
N PRO A 237 -1.82 6.49 15.69
CA PRO A 237 -1.87 7.31 16.91
C PRO A 237 -0.49 7.62 17.51
N MET A 238 0.42 6.65 17.49
CA MET A 238 1.78 6.80 18.00
C MET A 238 2.59 7.77 17.13
N VAL A 239 2.59 7.54 15.83
CA VAL A 239 3.42 8.30 14.90
C VAL A 239 2.90 9.71 14.67
N ILE A 240 1.58 9.93 14.59
CA ILE A 240 1.02 11.29 14.41
C ILE A 240 1.32 12.19 15.61
N ARG A 241 1.35 11.64 16.83
CA ARG A 241 1.73 12.39 18.03
C ARG A 241 3.19 12.84 17.97
N ARG A 242 4.09 11.95 17.50
CA ARG A 242 5.50 12.30 17.29
C ARG A 242 5.65 13.34 16.19
N ALA A 243 4.98 13.15 15.06
CA ALA A 243 5.05 14.05 13.91
C ALA A 243 4.54 15.46 14.21
N THR A 244 3.41 15.57 14.91
CA THR A 244 2.84 16.87 15.32
C THR A 244 3.69 17.57 16.37
N THR A 245 4.27 16.82 17.32
CA THR A 245 5.21 17.39 18.30
C THR A 245 6.43 17.99 17.60
N ARG A 246 6.97 17.28 16.60
CA ARG A 246 8.10 17.77 15.80
C ARG A 246 7.74 19.01 14.99
N SER A 247 6.58 19.02 14.34
CA SER A 247 6.11 20.21 13.61
C SER A 247 5.99 21.45 14.50
N VAL A 248 5.57 21.28 15.77
CA VAL A 248 5.53 22.38 16.75
C VAL A 248 6.94 22.78 17.19
N ALA A 249 7.84 21.83 17.45
CA ALA A 249 9.23 22.11 17.81
C ALA A 249 9.97 22.89 16.73
N ASP A 250 9.81 22.47 15.46
CA ASP A 250 10.35 23.17 14.29
C ASP A 250 9.81 24.59 14.19
N TRP A 251 8.50 24.78 14.38
CA TRP A 251 7.88 26.11 14.38
C TRP A 251 8.40 27.01 15.50
N LEU A 252 8.70 26.43 16.67
CA LEU A 252 9.29 27.14 17.81
C LEU A 252 10.81 27.32 17.71
N GLY A 253 11.45 26.81 16.64
CA GLY A 253 12.90 26.87 16.45
C GLY A 253 13.68 26.03 17.47
N ILE A 254 13.03 25.06 18.13
CA ILE A 254 13.66 24.14 19.05
C ILE A 254 14.34 23.06 18.20
N LYS A 255 15.66 23.16 18.03
CA LYS A 255 16.44 22.11 17.37
C LYS A 255 16.30 20.83 18.19
N ASP A 256 15.83 19.75 17.56
CA ASP A 256 15.87 18.40 18.10
C ASP A 256 17.32 18.07 18.49
N THR A 257 17.68 18.28 19.75
CA THR A 257 18.85 17.60 20.32
C THR A 257 18.45 16.14 20.46
N PRO A 258 19.14 15.19 19.78
CA PRO A 258 18.85 13.77 20.01
C PRO A 258 18.99 13.53 21.51
N PHE A 259 17.94 12.99 22.13
CA PHE A 259 17.98 12.63 23.54
C PHE A 259 19.16 11.66 23.70
N ALA A 260 20.25 12.15 24.27
CA ALA A 260 21.42 11.36 24.54
C ALA A 260 20.97 10.19 25.41
N ALA A 261 21.06 8.99 24.85
CA ALA A 261 21.07 7.76 25.60
C ALA A 261 22.33 7.78 26.46
N GLU A 262 22.25 8.40 27.64
CA GLU A 262 23.26 8.29 28.69
C GLU A 262 22.61 8.63 30.04
N VAL A 263 21.96 7.63 30.63
CA VAL A 263 21.93 7.50 32.09
C VAL A 263 21.80 6.02 32.45
N ASN A 264 22.98 5.44 32.72
CA ASN A 264 23.34 4.32 33.60
C ASN A 264 22.41 3.11 33.74
#